data_AF-A0A7W4E485-F1
#
_entry.id   AF-A0A7W4E485-F1
#
_cell.length_a   1.000
_cell.length_b   1.000
_cell.length_c   1.000
_cell.angle_alpha   90.00
_cell.angle_beta   90.00
_cell.angle_gamma   90.00
#
_symmetry.space_group_name_H-M   'P 1'
#
loop_
_entity.id
_entity.type
_entity.pdbx_description
1 polymer ?
#
loop_
_entity_poly.entity_id
_entity_poly.type
_entity_poly.pdbx_seq_one_letter_code
_entity_poly.pdbx_strand_id
1 'polypeptide(L)'
;MKLQQLLQDPGYKKKFVLEKLLAHFLNKTREELWIDSEFEIDSETLITIQKAYREYVEDEKPLEYILGYVEFFGVKFWVNEHTLIPRPETEYMIS
;
A
#
# COMPACT_ATOMS: atom_id res chain seq x y z
N MET A 1 -8.08 -5.67 15.79
CA MET A 1 -6.72 -5.22 16.21
C MET A 1 -6.64 -3.71 16.03
N LYS A 2 -6.00 -2.98 16.95
CA LYS A 2 -5.87 -1.51 16.81
C LYS A 2 -4.80 -1.16 15.76
N LEU A 3 -5.09 -0.15 14.94
CA LEU A 3 -4.19 0.35 13.89
C LEU A 3 -2.81 0.74 14.45
N GLN A 4 -2.77 1.38 15.62
CA GLN A 4 -1.53 1.75 16.30
C GLN A 4 -0.64 0.55 16.65
N GLN A 5 -1.24 -0.58 17.04
CA GLN A 5 -0.48 -1.80 17.34
C GLN A 5 0.17 -2.38 16.09
N LEU A 6 -0.53 -2.35 14.95
CA LEU A 6 -0.02 -2.84 13.68
C LEU A 6 1.16 -1.98 13.16
N LEU A 7 1.07 -0.66 13.30
CA LEU A 7 2.11 0.30 12.90
C LEU A 7 3.38 0.23 13.79
N GLN A 8 3.22 -0.19 15.04
CA GLN A 8 4.32 -0.37 15.99
C GLN A 8 4.89 -1.80 16.00
N ASP A 9 4.24 -2.74 15.32
CA ASP A 9 4.65 -4.14 15.33
C ASP A 9 6.02 -4.33 14.62
N PRO A 10 7.01 -4.93 15.29
CA PRO A 10 8.36 -5.11 14.75
C PRO A 10 8.44 -6.14 13.61
N GLY A 11 7.39 -6.92 13.36
CA GLY A 11 7.30 -7.86 12.24
C GLY A 11 7.26 -7.15 10.88
N TYR A 12 6.75 -5.91 10.82
CA TYR A 12 6.69 -5.12 9.59
C TYR A 12 7.95 -4.26 9.41
N LYS A 13 9.01 -4.87 8.86
CA LYS A 13 10.27 -4.18 8.54
C LYS A 13 10.10 -2.95 7.63
N LYS A 14 9.18 -3.01 6.66
CA LYS A 14 8.95 -1.94 5.68
C LYS A 14 7.66 -1.17 5.97
N LYS A 15 7.73 -0.25 6.93
CA LYS A 15 6.57 0.53 7.43
C LYS A 15 5.85 1.33 6.35
N PHE A 16 6.59 1.95 5.42
CA PHE A 16 5.98 2.71 4.32
C PHE A 16 5.04 1.86 3.45
N VAL A 17 5.40 0.60 3.21
CA VAL A 17 4.55 -0.31 2.44
C VAL A 17 3.30 -0.66 3.24
N LEU A 18 3.45 -0.95 4.52
CA LEU A 18 2.31 -1.19 5.40
C LEU A 18 1.36 0.01 5.42
N GLU A 19 1.86 1.24 5.58
CA GLU A 19 1.06 2.48 5.54
C GLU A 19 0.28 2.60 4.22
N LYS A 20 0.93 2.34 3.07
CA LYS A 20 0.26 2.38 1.75
C LYS A 20 -0.83 1.32 1.62
N LEU A 21 -0.57 0.09 2.07
CA LEU A 21 -1.57 -0.99 2.04
C LEU A 21 -2.76 -0.65 2.96
N LEU A 22 -2.49 -0.14 4.16
CA LEU A 22 -3.53 0.29 5.09
C LEU A 22 -4.39 1.41 4.50
N ALA A 23 -3.76 2.44 3.92
CA ALA A 23 -4.45 3.53 3.26
C ALA A 23 -5.35 3.03 2.13
N HIS A 24 -4.85 2.08 1.33
CA HIS A 24 -5.59 1.47 0.23
C HIS A 24 -6.80 0.64 0.69
N PHE A 25 -6.59 -0.34 1.58
CA PHE A 25 -7.65 -1.26 2.00
C PHE A 25 -8.67 -0.61 2.94
N LEU A 26 -8.27 0.42 3.70
CA LEU A 26 -9.18 1.18 4.55
C LEU A 26 -9.82 2.37 3.84
N ASN A 27 -9.43 2.65 2.59
CA ASN A 27 -9.83 3.82 1.82
C ASN A 27 -9.66 5.14 2.60
N LYS A 28 -8.55 5.24 3.35
CA LYS A 28 -8.18 6.38 4.20
C LYS A 28 -6.94 7.06 3.66
N THR A 29 -6.84 8.37 3.91
CA THR A 29 -5.59 9.09 3.67
C THR A 29 -4.54 8.72 4.71
N ARG A 30 -3.27 8.96 4.40
CA ARG A 30 -2.18 8.74 5.35
C ARG A 30 -2.41 9.50 6.66
N GLU A 31 -2.88 10.75 6.58
CA GLU A 31 -3.18 11.59 7.74
C GLU A 31 -4.28 10.98 8.62
N GLU A 32 -5.35 10.48 8.00
CA GLU A 32 -6.44 9.80 8.71
C GLU A 32 -5.99 8.52 9.43
N LEU A 33 -4.99 7.80 8.92
CA LEU A 33 -4.43 6.65 9.62
C LEU A 33 -3.75 7.03 10.95
N TRP A 34 -3.17 8.24 11.02
CA TRP A 34 -2.51 8.72 12.25
C TRP A 34 -3.48 9.42 13.20
N ILE A 35 -4.51 10.07 12.67
CA ILE A 35 -5.57 10.73 13.47
C ILE A 35 -6.49 9.68 14.10
N ASP A 36 -6.87 8.66 13.33
CA ASP A 36 -7.81 7.62 13.74
C ASP A 36 -7.07 6.37 14.22
N SER A 37 -6.05 6.56 15.06
CA SER A 37 -5.15 5.49 15.53
C SER A 37 -5.85 4.42 16.38
N GLU A 38 -7.06 4.71 16.87
CA GLU A 38 -7.93 3.80 17.60
C GLU A 38 -8.88 2.98 16.71
N PHE A 39 -8.84 3.18 15.40
CA PHE A 39 -9.68 2.43 14.47
C PHE A 39 -9.48 0.92 14.62
N GLU A 40 -10.60 0.21 14.78
CA GLU A 40 -10.62 -1.24 14.78
C GLU A 40 -10.66 -1.76 13.35
N ILE A 41 -9.59 -2.43 12.94
CA ILE A 41 -9.53 -3.10 11.65
C ILE A 41 -10.30 -4.41 11.74
N ASP A 42 -11.22 -4.62 10.81
CA ASP A 42 -11.92 -5.88 10.65
C ASP A 42 -10.95 -7.04 10.37
N SER A 43 -11.31 -8.24 10.82
CA SER A 43 -10.45 -9.42 10.72
C SER A 43 -10.19 -9.82 9.26
N GLU A 44 -11.18 -9.68 8.37
CA GLU A 44 -11.05 -10.01 6.95
C GLU A 44 -10.09 -9.04 6.25
N THR A 45 -10.22 -7.74 6.54
CA THR A 45 -9.34 -6.69 6.02
C THR A 45 -7.91 -6.89 6.51
N LEU A 46 -7.74 -7.26 7.78
CA LEU A 46 -6.43 -7.53 8.37
C LEU A 46 -5.72 -8.72 7.72
N ILE A 47 -6.44 -9.82 7.45
CA ILE A 47 -5.91 -10.97 6.70
C ILE A 47 -5.49 -10.55 5.29
N THR A 48 -6.30 -9.72 4.63
CA THR A 48 -5.99 -9.20 3.29
C THR A 48 -4.72 -8.35 3.29
N ILE A 49 -4.57 -7.43 4.25
CA ILE A 49 -3.37 -6.60 4.40
C ILE A 49 -2.13 -7.46 4.69
N GLN A 50 -2.25 -8.44 5.57
CA GLN A 50 -1.13 -9.35 5.89
C GLN A 50 -0.70 -10.16 4.66
N LYS A 51 -1.66 -10.67 3.89
CA LYS A 51 -1.39 -11.37 2.63
C LYS A 51 -0.71 -10.45 1.62
N ALA A 52 -1.24 -9.25 1.43
CA ALA A 52 -0.65 -8.26 0.52
C ALA A 52 0.77 -7.84 0.93
N TYR A 53 1.02 -7.65 2.23
CA TYR A 53 2.35 -7.34 2.73
C TYR A 53 3.33 -8.50 2.53
N ARG A 54 2.84 -9.73 2.71
CA ARG A 54 3.60 -10.95 2.44
C ARG A 54 3.97 -11.06 0.95
N GLU A 55 3.03 -10.86 0.03
CA GLU A 55 3.30 -10.85 -1.41
C GLU A 55 4.39 -9.83 -1.80
N TYR A 56 4.44 -8.69 -1.10
CA TYR A 56 5.48 -7.69 -1.34
C TYR A 56 6.85 -8.09 -0.78
N VAL A 57 6.90 -8.74 0.40
CA VAL A 57 8.16 -9.04 1.10
C VAL A 57 8.76 -10.39 0.68
N GLU A 58 7.93 -11.43 0.54
CA GLU A 58 8.36 -12.79 0.23
C GLU A 58 8.42 -13.03 -1.28
N ASP A 59 7.41 -12.61 -2.03
CA ASP A 59 7.33 -12.82 -3.49
C ASP A 59 7.93 -11.68 -4.32
N GLU A 60 8.49 -10.65 -3.65
CA GLU A 60 9.07 -9.45 -4.28
C GLU A 60 8.13 -8.78 -5.32
N LYS A 61 6.82 -8.97 -5.16
CA LYS A 61 5.82 -8.47 -6.10
C LYS A 61 5.76 -6.95 -5.99
N PRO A 62 5.79 -6.21 -7.13
CA PRO A 62 5.66 -4.76 -7.12
C PRO A 62 4.42 -4.30 -6.35
N LEU A 63 4.60 -3.28 -5.51
CA LEU A 63 3.50 -2.75 -4.70
C LEU A 63 2.35 -2.25 -5.58
N GLU A 64 2.68 -1.65 -6.72
CA GLU A 64 1.72 -1.16 -7.71
C GLU A 64 0.81 -2.28 -8.25
N TYR A 65 1.33 -3.51 -8.43
CA TYR A 65 0.51 -4.65 -8.84
C TYR A 65 -0.36 -5.19 -7.70
N ILE A 66 0.11 -5.09 -6.45
CA ILE A 66 -0.68 -5.45 -5.27
C ILE A 66 -1.83 -4.44 -5.08
N LEU A 67 -1.57 -3.16 -5.30
CA LEU A 67 -2.56 -2.08 -5.27
C LEU A 67 -3.48 -2.07 -6.51
N GLY A 68 -3.02 -2.67 -7.62
CA GLY A 68 -3.72 -2.68 -8.91
C GLY A 68 -3.67 -1.34 -9.67
N TYR A 69 -2.96 -0.34 -9.13
CA TYR A 69 -2.80 0.96 -9.78
C TYR A 69 -1.49 1.63 -9.37
N VAL A 70 -1.10 2.62 -10.18
CA VAL A 70 -0.03 3.57 -9.88
C VAL A 70 -0.50 4.97 -10.23
N GLU A 71 -0.03 5.96 -9.47
CA GLU A 71 -0.26 7.37 -9.79
C GLU A 71 0.92 7.91 -10.60
N PHE A 72 0.64 8.51 -11.76
CA PHE A 72 1.63 9.04 -12.69
C PHE A 72 1.09 10.35 -13.27
N PHE A 73 1.86 11.45 -13.19
CA PHE A 73 1.36 12.82 -13.46
C PHE A 73 0.03 13.18 -12.74
N GLY A 74 -0.17 12.71 -11.51
CA GLY A 74 -1.40 12.94 -10.74
C GLY A 74 -2.64 12.20 -11.25
N VAL A 75 -2.47 11.28 -12.20
CA VAL A 75 -3.53 10.43 -12.74
C VAL A 75 -3.31 8.99 -12.29
N LYS A 76 -4.39 8.30 -11.88
CA LYS A 76 -4.35 6.89 -11.54
C LYS A 76 -4.41 6.02 -12.79
N PHE A 77 -3.37 5.22 -13.01
CA PHE A 77 -3.31 4.20 -14.05
C PHE A 77 -3.50 2.83 -13.43
N TRP A 78 -4.39 2.04 -14.00
CA TRP A 78 -4.58 0.63 -13.60
C TRP A 78 -3.43 -0.20 -14.16
N VAL A 79 -2.80 -1.00 -13.30
CA VAL A 79 -1.65 -1.84 -13.66
C VAL A 79 -1.85 -3.26 -13.17
N ASN A 80 -1.32 -4.21 -13.94
CA ASN A 80 -1.26 -5.63 -13.63
C ASN A 80 0.04 -6.24 -14.16
N GLU A 81 0.25 -7.54 -13.91
CA GLU A 81 1.44 -8.30 -14.31
C GLU A 81 1.74 -8.31 -15.83
N HIS A 82 0.77 -7.95 -16.67
CA HIS A 82 0.93 -7.83 -18.13
C HIS A 82 1.20 -6.39 -18.59
N THR A 83 1.31 -5.43 -17.68
CA THR A 83 1.53 -4.01 -18.00
C THR A 83 2.87 -3.53 -17.47
N LEU A 84 3.51 -2.62 -18.20
CA LEU A 84 4.64 -1.87 -17.66
C LEU A 84 4.11 -0.91 -16.59
N ILE A 85 4.84 -0.79 -15.48
CA ILE A 85 4.53 0.19 -14.42
C ILE A 85 5.20 1.52 -14.80
N PRO A 86 4.44 2.60 -15.06
CA PRO A 86 5.00 3.93 -15.22
C PRO A 86 5.92 4.31 -14.05
N ARG A 87 7.11 4.83 -14.36
CA ARG A 87 8.12 5.21 -13.37
C ARG A 87 8.29 6.73 -13.34
N PRO A 88 8.40 7.37 -12.17
CA PRO A 88 8.50 8.83 -12.06
C PRO A 88 9.68 9.40 -12.87
N GLU A 89 10.75 8.63 -13.04
CA GLU A 89 11.91 9.00 -13.86
C GLU A 89 11.54 9.25 -15.33
N THR A 90 10.52 8.55 -15.85
CA THR A 90 10.05 8.75 -17.24
C THR A 90 9.25 10.03 -17.42
N GLU A 91 8.77 10.66 -16.34
CA GLU A 91 8.09 11.97 -16.43
C GLU A 91 9.05 13.05 -16.93
N TYR A 92 10.31 13.01 -16.47
CA TYR A 92 11.36 13.95 -16.88
C TYR A 92 11.83 13.77 -18.32
N MET A 93 11.57 12.63 -18.95
CA MET A 93 11.95 12.38 -20.35
C MET A 93 10.90 12.86 -21.35
N ILE A 94 9.68 13.16 -20.89
CA ILE A 94 8.56 13.61 -21.73
C ILE A 94 8.51 15.16 -21.80
N SER A 95 9.27 15.87 -20.96
CA SER A 95 9.33 17.34 -20.90
C SER A 95 10.29 17.98 -21.90
#